data_AF-A0A137NPM4-F1
#
_entry.id   AF-A0A137NPM4-F1
#
_cell.length_a   1.000
_cell.length_b   1.000
_cell.length_c   1.000
_cell.angle_alpha   90.00
_cell.angle_beta   90.00
_cell.angle_gamma   90.00
#
_symmetry.space_group_name_H-M   'P 1'
#
loop_
_entity.id
_entity.type
_entity.pdbx_description
1 polymer ?
#
loop_
_entity_poly.entity_id
_entity_poly.type
_entity_poly.pdbx_seq_one_letter_code
_entity_poly.pdbx_strand_id
1 'polypeptide(L)'
;MIVLLVLCAVEIELGLSKIVLSRLKLAYGKEIMDAGTTLCYYTGFEYQLIIRVELLIVAFLSVMRYLIVCHNITKSTRFWLISLTIGCLPHLIVFIYGAVLHIDKPTPSYLACISFTTPTKINFIINCIIPFFYLIPSWVITFCYICIGIKVNKKLNQMKIEAKSNGDVNMLKVIKQQRVKILAQLTLVVIL
;
A
#
# COMPACT_ATOMS: atom_id res chain seq x y z
N MET A 1 -9.02 13.25 -1.89
CA MET A 1 -9.87 12.60 -2.90
C MET A 1 -9.06 12.15 -4.11
N ILE A 2 -8.27 13.00 -4.75
CA ILE A 2 -7.45 12.62 -5.92
C ILE A 2 -6.45 11.48 -5.63
N VAL A 3 -5.76 11.48 -4.49
CA VAL A 3 -4.83 10.39 -4.13
C VAL A 3 -5.53 9.02 -4.03
N LEU A 4 -6.81 9.00 -3.63
CA LEU A 4 -7.61 7.77 -3.62
C LEU A 4 -7.92 7.29 -5.04
N LEU A 5 -8.19 8.21 -5.97
CA LEU A 5 -8.37 7.87 -7.38
C LEU A 5 -7.10 7.28 -7.98
N VAL A 6 -5.93 7.78 -7.59
CA VAL A 6 -4.64 7.20 -8.00
C VAL A 6 -4.52 5.76 -7.50
N LEU A 7 -4.87 5.49 -6.23
CA LEU A 7 -4.88 4.12 -5.70
C LEU A 7 -5.81 3.21 -6.51
N CYS A 8 -7.05 3.63 -6.76
CA CYS A 8 -8.01 2.83 -7.53
C CYS A 8 -7.52 2.57 -8.96
N ALA A 9 -6.87 3.56 -9.60
CA ALA A 9 -6.31 3.38 -10.94
C ALA A 9 -5.19 2.33 -10.95
N VAL A 10 -4.32 2.33 -9.94
CA VAL A 10 -3.25 1.33 -9.77
C VAL A 10 -3.84 -0.07 -9.52
N GLU A 11 -4.86 -0.19 -8.67
CA GLU A 11 -5.53 -1.47 -8.42
C GLU A 11 -6.20 -2.06 -9.68
N ILE A 12 -6.84 -1.20 -10.49
CA ILE A 12 -7.46 -1.62 -11.75
C ILE A 12 -6.40 -2.10 -12.75
N GLU A 13 -5.31 -1.35 -12.88
CA GLU A 13 -4.20 -1.72 -13.78
C GLU A 13 -3.60 -3.06 -13.39
N LEU A 14 -3.29 -3.26 -12.10
CA LEU A 14 -2.80 -4.53 -11.57
C LEU A 14 -3.77 -5.69 -11.85
N GLY A 15 -5.06 -5.47 -11.62
CA GLY A 15 -6.10 -6.46 -11.88
C GLY A 15 -6.15 -6.88 -13.35
N LEU A 16 -6.08 -5.91 -14.28
CA LEU A 16 -6.05 -6.16 -15.71
C LEU A 16 -4.79 -6.93 -16.12
N SER A 17 -3.62 -6.52 -15.66
CA SER A 17 -2.36 -7.20 -15.94
C SER A 17 -2.36 -8.66 -15.48
N LYS A 18 -2.94 -8.94 -14.30
CA LYS A 18 -3.08 -10.33 -13.80
C LYS A 18 -4.06 -11.18 -14.61
N ILE A 19 -5.15 -10.60 -15.11
CA ILE A 19 -6.08 -11.30 -16.01
C ILE A 19 -5.38 -11.68 -17.31
N VAL A 20 -4.65 -10.73 -17.92
CA VAL A 20 -3.90 -10.96 -19.17
C VAL A 20 -2.86 -12.05 -18.96
N LEU A 21 -2.05 -11.94 -17.89
CA LEU A 21 -1.03 -12.94 -17.56
C LEU A 21 -1.63 -14.34 -17.36
N SER A 22 -2.78 -14.44 -16.67
CA SER A 22 -3.44 -15.72 -16.43
C SER A 22 -3.95 -16.35 -17.73
N ARG A 23 -4.49 -15.55 -18.65
CA ARG A 23 -4.91 -16.01 -19.98
C ARG A 23 -3.73 -16.53 -20.80
N LEU A 24 -2.61 -15.79 -20.80
CA LEU A 24 -1.40 -16.20 -21.50
C LEU A 24 -0.81 -17.49 -20.93
N LYS A 25 -0.75 -17.63 -19.60
CA LYS A 25 -0.31 -18.88 -18.95
C LYS A 25 -1.20 -20.07 -19.29
N LEU A 26 -2.51 -19.86 -19.40
CA LEU A 26 -3.45 -20.91 -19.79
C LEU A 26 -3.25 -21.34 -21.25
N ALA A 27 -2.96 -20.40 -22.15
CA ALA A 27 -2.80 -20.65 -23.58
C ALA A 27 -1.44 -21.27 -23.94
N TYR A 28 -0.35 -20.81 -23.32
CA TYR A 28 1.03 -21.15 -23.70
C TYR A 28 1.77 -22.00 -22.65
N GLY A 29 1.15 -22.30 -21.51
CA GLY A 29 1.76 -23.08 -20.44
C GLY A 29 2.80 -22.29 -19.63
N LYS A 30 3.64 -23.02 -18.88
CA LYS A 30 4.61 -22.45 -17.93
C LYS A 30 5.82 -21.79 -18.59
N GLU A 31 6.16 -22.21 -19.81
CA GLU A 31 7.35 -21.80 -20.56
C GLU A 31 7.39 -20.29 -20.85
N ILE A 32 6.22 -19.65 -20.90
CA ILE A 32 6.10 -18.20 -21.07
C ILE A 32 6.70 -17.39 -19.91
N MET A 33 6.98 -18.04 -18.78
CA MET A 33 7.61 -17.45 -17.60
C MET A 33 9.08 -17.88 -17.43
N ASP A 34 9.66 -18.58 -18.41
CA ASP A 34 11.04 -19.04 -18.31
C ASP A 34 12.01 -17.86 -18.17
N ALA A 35 13.14 -18.09 -17.49
CA ALA A 35 14.19 -17.10 -17.36
C ALA A 35 14.69 -16.70 -18.76
N GLY A 36 14.86 -15.41 -19.02
CA GLY A 36 15.19 -14.92 -20.37
C GLY A 36 13.99 -14.38 -21.15
N THR A 37 12.76 -14.73 -20.76
CA THR A 37 11.57 -14.24 -21.46
C THR A 37 11.23 -12.80 -21.07
N THR A 38 10.84 -11.98 -22.05
CA THR A 38 10.36 -10.61 -21.83
C THR A 38 9.20 -10.55 -20.84
N LEU A 39 8.33 -11.58 -20.87
CA LEU A 39 7.20 -11.65 -19.94
C LEU A 39 7.65 -11.90 -18.50
N CYS A 40 8.67 -12.73 -18.27
CA CYS A 40 9.23 -12.90 -16.93
C CYS A 40 9.82 -11.58 -16.40
N TYR A 41 10.56 -10.84 -17.23
CA TYR A 41 11.13 -9.54 -16.85
C TYR A 41 10.04 -8.52 -16.53
N TYR A 42 9.05 -8.38 -17.42
CA TYR A 42 7.93 -7.46 -17.22
C TYR A 42 7.14 -7.78 -15.96
N THR A 43 6.76 -9.06 -15.76
CA THR A 43 5.96 -9.46 -14.61
C THR A 43 6.71 -9.36 -13.29
N GLY A 44 8.03 -9.60 -13.30
CA GLY A 44 8.89 -9.39 -12.14
C GLY A 44 8.96 -7.92 -11.74
N PHE A 45 9.21 -7.05 -12.73
CA PHE A 45 9.22 -5.60 -12.56
C PHE A 45 7.86 -5.07 -12.05
N GLU A 46 6.79 -5.36 -12.77
CA GLU A 46 5.44 -4.86 -12.52
C GLU A 46 4.96 -5.28 -11.13
N TYR A 47 5.03 -6.58 -10.82
CA TYR A 47 4.54 -7.10 -9.54
C TYR A 47 5.29 -6.51 -8.35
N GLN A 48 6.62 -6.39 -8.45
CA GLN A 48 7.41 -5.84 -7.37
C GLN A 48 7.22 -4.33 -7.20
N LEU A 49 7.17 -3.58 -8.30
CA LEU A 49 7.00 -2.14 -8.22
C LEU A 49 5.61 -1.76 -7.69
N ILE A 50 4.55 -2.34 -8.26
CA ILE A 50 3.17 -1.92 -7.98
C ILE A 50 2.81 -2.10 -6.51
N ILE A 51 3.10 -3.27 -5.92
CA ILE A 51 2.74 -3.53 -4.51
C ILE A 51 3.36 -2.50 -3.57
N ARG A 52 4.60 -2.08 -3.85
CA ARG A 52 5.31 -1.10 -3.00
C ARG A 52 4.78 0.32 -3.23
N VAL A 53 4.46 0.67 -4.47
CA VAL A 53 3.79 1.93 -4.80
C VAL A 53 2.42 2.01 -4.14
N GLU A 54 1.63 0.93 -4.18
CA GLU A 54 0.33 0.83 -3.54
C GLU A 54 0.44 1.06 -2.02
N LEU A 55 1.35 0.33 -1.36
CA LEU A 55 1.59 0.49 0.08
C LEU A 55 2.03 1.91 0.42
N LEU A 56 2.87 2.53 -0.40
CA LEU A 56 3.27 3.92 -0.23
C LEU A 56 2.08 4.88 -0.35
N ILE A 57 1.21 4.70 -1.34
CA ILE A 57 -0.02 5.50 -1.50
C ILE A 57 -0.91 5.37 -0.26
N VAL A 58 -1.07 4.15 0.27
CA VAL A 58 -1.84 3.89 1.51
C VAL A 58 -1.19 4.59 2.72
N ALA A 59 0.14 4.60 2.81
CA ALA A 59 0.85 5.35 3.85
C ALA A 59 0.59 6.86 3.75
N PHE A 60 0.65 7.43 2.54
CA PHE A 60 0.30 8.83 2.31
C PHE A 60 -1.14 9.15 2.69
N LEU A 61 -2.10 8.31 2.31
CA LEU A 61 -3.51 8.47 2.70
C LEU A 61 -3.69 8.40 4.22
N SER A 62 -2.93 7.55 4.91
CA SER A 62 -2.95 7.43 6.36
C SER A 62 -2.38 8.68 7.04
N VAL A 63 -1.27 9.22 6.54
CA VAL A 63 -0.67 10.48 7.02
C VAL A 63 -1.61 11.66 6.78
N MET A 64 -2.26 11.74 5.61
CA MET A 64 -3.26 12.76 5.32
C MET A 64 -4.39 12.75 6.36
N ARG A 65 -4.95 11.57 6.65
CA ARG A 65 -6.00 11.41 7.66
C ARG A 65 -5.50 11.78 9.05
N TYR A 66 -4.28 11.37 9.39
CA TYR A 66 -3.66 11.69 10.67
C TYR A 66 -3.52 13.20 10.88
N LEU A 67 -2.99 13.92 9.89
CA LEU A 67 -2.82 15.37 9.97
C LEU A 67 -4.16 16.10 10.12
N ILE A 68 -5.20 15.66 9.40
CA ILE A 68 -6.54 16.25 9.48
C ILE A 68 -7.17 15.97 10.85
N VAL A 69 -7.13 14.73 11.33
CA VAL A 69 -7.86 14.33 12.55
C VAL A 69 -7.12 14.74 13.83
N CYS A 70 -5.81 14.52 13.89
CA CYS A 70 -5.02 14.74 15.10
C CYS A 70 -4.58 16.19 15.26
N HIS A 71 -4.22 16.84 14.15
CA HIS A 71 -3.61 18.17 14.13
C HIS A 71 -4.46 19.25 13.44
N ASN A 72 -5.59 18.89 12.82
CA ASN A 72 -6.42 19.82 12.03
C ASN A 72 -5.65 20.55 10.92
N ILE A 73 -4.60 19.91 10.38
CA ILE A 73 -3.78 20.48 9.31
C ILE A 73 -4.31 19.98 7.97
N THR A 74 -4.71 20.92 7.12
CA THR A 74 -5.04 20.65 5.72
C THR A 74 -3.94 21.18 4.82
N LYS A 75 -3.54 20.39 3.82
CA LYS A 75 -2.54 20.76 2.80
C LYS A 75 -3.18 20.64 1.42
N SER A 76 -2.65 21.41 0.47
CA SER A 76 -3.14 21.40 -0.91
C SER A 76 -2.95 20.03 -1.56
N THR A 77 -3.81 19.66 -2.51
CA THR A 77 -3.67 18.38 -3.21
C THR A 77 -2.39 18.30 -4.04
N ARG A 78 -1.92 19.43 -4.57
CA ARG A 78 -0.64 19.50 -5.31
C ARG A 78 0.55 19.10 -4.44
N PHE A 79 0.57 19.54 -3.18
CA PHE A 79 1.60 19.13 -2.22
C PHE A 79 1.66 17.61 -2.07
N TRP A 80 0.50 16.97 -1.89
CA TRP A 80 0.42 15.51 -1.76
C TRP A 80 0.87 14.76 -3.02
N LEU A 81 0.51 15.24 -4.20
CA LEU A 81 0.93 14.62 -5.47
C LEU A 81 2.44 14.75 -5.70
N ILE A 82 3.03 15.91 -5.40
CA ILE A 82 4.48 16.11 -5.50
C ILE A 82 5.22 15.21 -4.51
N SER A 83 4.79 15.18 -3.24
CA SER A 83 5.42 14.31 -2.23
C SER A 83 5.29 12.82 -2.58
N LEU A 84 4.13 12.39 -3.09
CA LEU A 84 3.94 11.02 -3.54
C LEU A 84 4.88 10.66 -4.70
N THR A 85 4.99 11.55 -5.69
CA THR A 85 5.89 11.36 -6.84
C THR A 85 7.35 11.21 -6.39
N ILE A 86 7.79 12.07 -5.48
CA ILE A 86 9.14 11.98 -4.88
C ILE A 86 9.31 10.68 -4.09
N GLY A 87 8.29 10.23 -3.37
CA GLY A 87 8.34 8.95 -2.63
C GLY A 87 8.38 7.71 -3.55
N CYS A 88 7.77 7.77 -4.73
CA CYS A 88 7.80 6.67 -5.70
C CYS A 88 9.15 6.53 -6.42
N LEU A 89 9.93 7.63 -6.53
CA LEU A 89 11.20 7.66 -7.26
C LEU A 89 12.22 6.58 -6.84
N PRO A 90 12.51 6.38 -5.54
CA PRO A 90 13.44 5.33 -5.10
C PRO A 90 13.00 3.92 -5.52
N HIS A 91 11.69 3.65 -5.47
CA HIS A 91 11.12 2.37 -5.89
C HIS A 91 11.32 2.18 -7.40
N LEU A 92 10.97 3.20 -8.19
CA LEU A 92 11.13 3.19 -9.64
C LEU A 92 12.59 2.95 -10.03
N ILE A 93 13.54 3.68 -9.42
CA ILE A 93 14.97 3.53 -9.73
C ILE A 93 15.45 2.09 -9.49
N VAL A 94 15.10 1.51 -8.34
CA VAL A 94 15.53 0.15 -7.99
C VAL A 94 14.93 -0.87 -8.97
N PHE A 95 13.64 -0.84 -9.23
CA PHE A 95 13.02 -1.87 -10.08
C PHE A 95 13.30 -1.68 -11.57
N ILE A 96 13.43 -0.44 -12.06
CA ILE A 96 13.89 -0.18 -13.44
C ILE A 96 15.32 -0.69 -13.62
N TYR A 97 16.20 -0.48 -12.65
CA TYR A 97 17.56 -1.03 -12.69
C TYR A 97 17.57 -2.56 -12.81
N GLY A 98 16.70 -3.25 -12.07
CA GLY A 98 16.53 -4.71 -12.19
C GLY A 98 16.03 -5.14 -13.58
N ALA A 99 15.03 -4.44 -14.10
CA ALA A 99 14.42 -4.73 -15.40
C ALA A 99 15.39 -4.53 -16.57
N VAL A 100 16.18 -3.45 -16.56
CA VAL A 100 17.17 -3.15 -17.61
C VAL A 100 18.29 -4.19 -17.66
N LEU A 101 18.67 -4.75 -16.50
CA LEU A 101 19.73 -5.74 -16.42
C LEU A 101 19.24 -7.18 -16.63
N HIS A 102 17.95 -7.40 -16.85
CA HIS A 102 17.39 -8.72 -17.16
C HIS A 102 17.75 -9.81 -16.13
N ILE A 103 17.77 -9.45 -14.84
CA ILE A 103 18.22 -10.32 -13.74
C ILE A 103 17.06 -11.07 -13.06
N ASP A 104 15.85 -11.00 -13.60
CA ASP A 104 14.70 -11.71 -13.04
C ASP A 104 14.75 -13.20 -13.32
N LYS A 105 14.33 -14.00 -12.34
CA LYS A 105 14.18 -15.46 -12.47
C LYS A 105 12.79 -15.89 -12.03
N PRO A 106 12.20 -16.92 -12.65
CA PRO A 106 10.93 -17.47 -12.20
C PRO A 106 11.06 -18.08 -10.80
N THR A 107 9.96 -18.03 -10.05
CA THR A 107 9.81 -18.83 -8.84
C THR A 107 9.80 -20.33 -9.21
N PRO A 108 10.12 -21.24 -8.27
CA PRO A 108 10.03 -22.69 -8.53
C PRO A 108 8.65 -23.14 -9.03
N SER A 109 7.60 -22.41 -8.66
CA SER A 109 6.22 -22.64 -9.09
C SER A 109 5.85 -22.00 -10.43
N TYR A 110 6.73 -21.23 -11.06
CA TYR A 110 6.48 -20.45 -12.28
C TYR A 110 5.26 -19.50 -12.17
N LEU A 111 4.85 -19.18 -10.93
CA LEU A 111 3.72 -18.29 -10.66
C LEU A 111 4.11 -16.82 -10.79
N ALA A 112 5.36 -16.49 -10.46
CA ALA A 112 5.88 -15.13 -10.54
C ALA A 112 7.35 -15.15 -10.97
N CYS A 113 7.86 -13.99 -11.35
CA CYS A 113 9.29 -13.75 -11.49
C CYS A 113 9.78 -12.80 -10.39
N ILE A 114 11.00 -13.02 -9.92
CA ILE A 114 11.62 -12.27 -8.84
C ILE A 114 12.94 -11.67 -9.32
N SER A 115 13.09 -10.36 -9.15
CA SER A 115 14.31 -9.59 -9.43
C SER A 115 15.40 -9.86 -8.39
N PHE A 116 16.66 -9.56 -8.75
CA PHE A 116 17.81 -9.54 -7.83
C PHE A 116 18.16 -10.89 -7.17
N THR A 117 17.89 -12.00 -7.85
CA THR A 117 18.21 -13.36 -7.35
C THR A 117 19.67 -13.77 -7.58
N THR A 118 20.39 -13.08 -8.47
CA THR A 118 21.80 -13.41 -8.78
C THR A 118 22.74 -12.93 -7.67
N PRO A 119 23.72 -13.74 -7.22
CA PRO A 119 24.59 -13.41 -6.08
C PRO A 119 25.71 -12.42 -6.48
N THR A 120 25.35 -11.18 -6.77
CA THR A 120 26.31 -10.07 -6.96
C THR A 120 26.32 -9.17 -5.73
N LYS A 121 27.44 -8.47 -5.49
CA LYS A 121 27.56 -7.50 -4.38
C LYS A 121 26.49 -6.41 -4.44
N ILE A 122 26.14 -5.94 -5.65
CA ILE A 122 25.11 -4.93 -5.85
C ILE A 122 23.73 -5.49 -5.50
N ASN A 123 23.41 -6.70 -5.94
CA ASN A 123 22.12 -7.35 -5.63
C ASN A 123 21.97 -7.60 -4.14
N PHE A 124 23.05 -7.94 -3.43
CA PHE A 124 23.04 -8.06 -1.98
C PHE A 124 22.62 -6.74 -1.31
N ILE A 125 23.21 -5.61 -1.72
CA ILE A 125 22.85 -4.28 -1.20
C ILE A 125 21.38 -3.95 -1.50
N ILE A 126 20.91 -4.19 -2.72
CA ILE A 126 19.52 -3.94 -3.11
C ILE A 126 18.55 -4.81 -2.29
N ASN A 127 18.87 -6.08 -2.09
CA ASN A 127 18.08 -7.00 -1.27
C ASN A 127 18.05 -6.59 0.21
N CYS A 128 19.07 -5.88 0.71
CA CYS A 128 18.99 -5.26 2.04
C CYS A 128 18.10 -4.01 2.08
N ILE A 129 18.02 -3.24 0.99
CA ILE A 129 17.21 -2.01 0.90
C ILE A 129 15.72 -2.32 0.72
N ILE A 130 15.39 -3.32 -0.11
CA ILE A 130 14.02 -3.68 -0.48
C ILE A 130 13.08 -3.87 0.72
N PRO A 131 13.47 -4.55 1.82
CA PRO A 131 12.62 -4.68 3.00
C PRO A 131 12.20 -3.35 3.62
N PHE A 132 13.06 -2.32 3.57
CA PHE A 132 12.72 -1.00 4.12
C PHE A 132 11.63 -0.30 3.33
N PHE A 133 11.49 -0.60 2.03
CA PHE A 133 10.36 -0.11 1.21
C PHE A 133 9.01 -0.68 1.66
N TYR A 134 9.00 -1.81 2.37
CA TYR A 134 7.79 -2.32 3.02
C TYR A 134 7.66 -1.82 4.45
N LEU A 135 8.72 -1.98 5.26
CA LEU A 135 8.67 -1.72 6.69
C LEU A 135 8.35 -0.25 7.01
N ILE A 136 8.94 0.70 6.29
CA ILE A 136 8.75 2.12 6.58
C ILE A 136 7.29 2.53 6.32
N PRO A 137 6.70 2.32 5.11
CA PRO A 137 5.29 2.61 4.89
C PRO A 137 4.35 1.88 5.85
N SER A 138 4.56 0.58 6.11
CA SER A 138 3.72 -0.18 7.04
C SER A 138 3.77 0.38 8.45
N TRP A 139 4.95 0.74 8.95
CA TRP A 139 5.09 1.33 10.28
C TRP A 139 4.41 2.70 10.37
N VAL A 140 4.53 3.53 9.33
CA VAL A 140 3.83 4.82 9.22
C VAL A 140 2.31 4.64 9.25
N ILE A 141 1.77 3.68 8.50
CA ILE A 141 0.35 3.34 8.47
C ILE A 141 -0.13 2.98 9.88
N THR A 142 0.54 2.04 10.53
CA THR A 142 0.19 1.56 11.88
C THR A 142 0.21 2.70 12.89
N PHE A 143 1.28 3.50 12.90
CA PHE A 143 1.38 4.66 13.78
C PHE A 143 0.23 5.65 13.57
N CYS A 144 -0.05 6.02 12.32
CA CYS A 144 -1.12 6.97 11.98
C CYS A 144 -2.48 6.47 12.48
N TYR A 145 -2.81 5.20 12.21
CA TYR A 145 -4.11 4.64 12.61
C TYR A 145 -4.26 4.51 14.12
N ILE A 146 -3.21 4.12 14.85
CA ILE A 146 -3.25 4.08 16.32
C ILE A 146 -3.53 5.48 16.87
N CYS A 147 -2.83 6.51 16.42
CA CYS A 147 -3.04 7.88 16.88
C CYS A 147 -4.45 8.40 16.56
N ILE A 148 -4.95 8.16 15.34
CA ILE A 148 -6.32 8.50 14.95
C ILE A 148 -7.32 7.79 15.87
N GLY A 149 -7.13 6.49 16.11
CA GLY A 149 -7.97 5.68 16.99
C GLY A 149 -8.06 6.26 18.41
N ILE A 150 -6.92 6.62 19.01
CA ILE A 150 -6.87 7.25 20.34
C ILE A 150 -7.63 8.57 20.35
N LYS A 151 -7.41 9.44 19.34
CA LYS A 151 -8.05 10.77 19.28
C LYS A 151 -9.57 10.65 19.10
N VAL A 152 -10.03 9.79 18.19
CA VAL A 152 -11.46 9.60 17.94
C VAL A 152 -12.15 8.93 19.11
N ASN A 153 -11.51 7.96 19.79
CA ASN A 153 -12.06 7.34 21.00
C ASN A 153 -12.27 8.35 22.14
N LYS A 154 -11.32 9.28 22.34
CA LYS A 154 -11.48 10.39 23.31
C LYS A 154 -12.69 11.26 22.95
N LYS A 155 -12.83 11.63 21.67
CA LYS A 155 -13.98 12.44 21.20
C LYS A 155 -15.31 11.70 21.35
N LEU A 156 -15.35 10.40 21.06
CA LEU A 156 -16.54 9.55 21.26
C LEU A 156 -16.92 9.38 22.74
N ASN A 157 -15.95 9.43 23.65
CA ASN A 157 -16.23 9.43 25.10
C ASN A 157 -16.86 10.77 25.53
N GLN A 158 -16.35 11.90 25.03
CA GLN A 158 -16.93 13.23 25.30
C GLN A 158 -18.36 13.33 24.78
N MET A 159 -18.60 12.99 23.50
CA MET A 159 -19.94 12.98 22.91
C MET A 159 -20.92 12.03 23.63
N LYS A 160 -20.42 10.94 24.23
CA LYS A 160 -21.24 10.04 25.05
C LYS A 160 -21.69 10.69 26.36
N ILE A 161 -20.84 11.50 26.98
CA ILE A 161 -21.17 12.23 28.22
C ILE A 161 -22.23 13.30 27.91
N GLU A 162 -22.04 14.06 26.82
CA GLU A 162 -23.00 15.08 26.35
C GLU A 162 -24.35 14.48 25.97
N ALA A 163 -24.37 13.37 25.21
CA ALA A 163 -25.62 12.70 24.84
C ALA A 163 -26.38 12.17 26.07
N LYS A 164 -25.66 11.74 27.12
CA LYS A 164 -26.27 11.32 28.38
C LYS A 164 -26.87 12.50 29.17
N SER A 165 -26.21 13.66 29.19
CA SER A 165 -26.79 14.83 29.87
C SER A 165 -28.02 15.36 29.14
N ASN A 166 -28.06 15.23 27.82
CA ASN A 166 -29.14 15.75 26.98
C ASN A 166 -30.28 14.74 26.73
N GLY A 167 -30.16 13.50 27.23
CA GLY A 167 -31.17 12.46 27.04
C GLY A 167 -31.31 11.95 25.59
N ASP A 168 -30.32 12.18 24.72
CA ASP A 168 -30.41 11.82 23.29
C ASP A 168 -30.02 10.36 23.06
N VAL A 169 -31.04 9.51 23.03
CA VAL A 169 -30.90 8.06 22.82
C VAL A 169 -30.43 7.72 21.39
N ASN A 170 -30.79 8.54 20.40
CA ASN A 170 -30.38 8.32 19.01
C ASN A 170 -28.88 8.54 18.83
N MET A 171 -28.35 9.60 19.45
CA MET A 171 -26.92 9.90 19.41
C MET A 171 -26.09 8.79 20.07
N LEU A 172 -26.57 8.18 21.16
CA LEU A 172 -25.91 7.03 21.80
C LEU A 172 -25.83 5.79 20.88
N LYS A 173 -26.88 5.52 20.08
CA LYS A 173 -26.89 4.41 19.11
C LYS A 173 -25.85 4.63 18.01
N VAL A 174 -25.75 5.85 17.47
CA VAL A 174 -24.76 6.23 16.46
C VAL A 174 -23.33 6.11 17.01
N ILE A 175 -23.08 6.58 18.24
CA ILE A 175 -21.77 6.46 18.89
C ILE A 175 -21.33 4.99 19.01
N LYS A 176 -22.24 4.08 19.36
CA LYS A 176 -21.94 2.64 19.45
C LYS A 176 -21.51 2.07 18.09
N GLN A 177 -22.20 2.43 17.01
CA GLN A 177 -21.83 1.99 15.66
C GLN A 177 -20.47 2.53 15.23
N GLN A 178 -20.17 3.81 15.52
CA GLN A 178 -18.88 4.42 15.18
C GLN A 178 -17.71 3.76 15.94
N ARG A 179 -17.91 3.37 17.20
CA ARG A 179 -16.88 2.60 17.95
C ARG A 179 -16.57 1.26 17.30
N VAL A 180 -17.60 0.53 16.86
CA VAL A 180 -17.40 -0.76 16.19
C VAL A 180 -16.62 -0.57 14.88
N LYS A 181 -16.95 0.46 14.09
CA LYS A 181 -16.21 0.78 12.86
C LYS A 181 -14.73 1.07 13.11
N ILE A 182 -14.42 1.85 14.14
CA ILE A 182 -13.02 2.17 14.50
C ILE A 182 -12.28 0.94 14.99
N LEU A 183 -12.92 0.11 15.83
CA LEU A 183 -12.32 -1.12 16.30
C LEU A 183 -12.02 -2.06 15.14
N ALA A 184 -12.99 -2.28 14.24
CA ALA A 184 -12.80 -3.07 13.03
C ALA A 184 -11.64 -2.55 12.17
N GLN A 185 -11.56 -1.22 11.99
CA GLN A 185 -10.49 -0.60 11.22
C GLN A 185 -9.10 -0.79 11.87
N LEU A 186 -8.99 -0.64 13.20
CA LEU A 186 -7.74 -0.86 13.92
C LEU A 186 -7.32 -2.34 13.89
N THR A 187 -8.26 -3.26 14.10
CA THR A 187 -8.00 -4.70 14.04
C THR A 187 -7.55 -5.11 12.64
N LEU A 188 -8.18 -4.58 11.59
CA LEU A 188 -7.79 -4.89 10.21
C LEU A 188 -6.38 -4.39 9.89
N VAL A 189 -5.97 -3.22 10.38
CA VAL A 189 -4.62 -2.67 10.17
C VAL A 189 -3.53 -3.47 10.90
N VAL A 190 -3.85 -4.16 12.00
CA VAL A 190 -2.87 -4.95 12.78
C VAL A 190 -2.75 -6.39 12.24
N ILE A 191 -3.83 -6.93 11.67
CA ILE A 191 -3.85 -8.30 11.13
C ILE A 191 -3.28 -8.36 9.72
N LEU A 192 -3.48 -7.31 8.92
CA LEU A 192 -3.05 -7.21 7.52
C LEU A 192 -1.60 -6.71 7.40
#